data_AF-A0ABD1QBV5-F1
#
_entry.id   AF-A0ABD1QBV5-F1
#
_cell.length_a   1.000
_cell.length_b   1.000
_cell.length_c   1.000
_cell.angle_alpha   90.00
_cell.angle_beta   90.00
_cell.angle_gamma   90.00
#
_symmetry.space_group_name_H-M   'P 1'
#
loop_
_entity.id
_entity.type
_entity.pdbx_description
1 polymer ?
#
loop_
_entity_poly.entity_id
_entity_poly.type
_entity_poly.pdbx_seq_one_letter_code
_entity_poly.pdbx_strand_id
1 'polypeptide(L)'
;MPLVRVEVSNEYGLGAPELYREASKEEPKEVLDGVAVAGLVGILRQLGDLAEFAAEVFHGLQEDLMITSSRSHKLMARVQHIEASLSPVEKAVLAQRSHLHYAYTAGSNWHPRIRCQQNHFVYSDVPQFIMDSYEDCRGLPRLHLLDKFDPGGPGSCLKRYSDPTFFRRASAGAVEARPVKIPKDKKGRRIKKKGSWARSRKVSRDASFSNSGRTRFSQLSVDGQISPFQTVPIVDATVKIRRGREVNFRFKKWIWLH
;
A
#
# COMPACT_ATOMS: atom_id res chain seq x y z
N MET A 1 -6.52 -14.87 11.37
CA MET A 1 -7.36 -15.71 10.50
C MET A 1 -6.93 -15.44 9.07
N PRO A 2 -6.57 -16.45 8.27
CA PRO A 2 -6.37 -16.23 6.84
C PRO A 2 -7.72 -15.84 6.23
N LEU A 3 -7.75 -14.68 5.57
CA LEU A 3 -8.91 -14.27 4.78
C LEU A 3 -8.92 -15.15 3.54
N VAL A 4 -9.75 -16.18 3.53
CA VAL A 4 -10.02 -16.98 2.33
C VAL A 4 -10.60 -16.02 1.31
N ARG A 5 -9.87 -15.81 0.20
CA ARG A 5 -10.22 -14.81 -0.80
C ARG A 5 -11.37 -15.28 -1.69
N VAL A 6 -11.41 -16.58 -1.99
CA VAL A 6 -12.46 -17.24 -2.77
C VAL A 6 -12.53 -18.69 -2.29
N GLU A 7 -13.74 -19.18 -2.02
CA GLU A 7 -14.01 -20.59 -1.76
C GLU A 7 -14.55 -21.20 -3.03
N VAL A 8 -13.82 -22.15 -3.60
CA VAL A 8 -14.27 -22.88 -4.78
C VAL A 8 -15.33 -23.88 -4.33
N SER A 9 -16.51 -23.82 -4.95
CA SER A 9 -17.63 -24.70 -4.65
C SER A 9 -17.24 -26.18 -4.83
N ASN A 10 -17.82 -27.03 -3.97
CA ASN A 10 -17.58 -28.47 -3.99
C ASN A 10 -18.19 -29.12 -5.25
N GLU A 11 -17.44 -29.99 -5.95
CA GLU A 11 -17.91 -30.61 -7.18
C GLU A 11 -19.22 -31.41 -6.98
N TYR A 12 -19.39 -32.05 -5.83
CA TYR A 12 -20.61 -32.82 -5.52
C TYR A 12 -21.83 -31.93 -5.30
N GLY A 13 -21.65 -30.67 -4.89
CA GLY A 13 -22.72 -29.70 -4.75
C GLY A 13 -23.10 -29.02 -6.07
N LEU A 14 -22.14 -28.90 -6.98
CA LEU A 14 -22.33 -28.34 -8.33
C LEU A 14 -22.83 -29.36 -9.35
N GLY A 15 -22.63 -30.65 -9.10
CA GLY A 15 -23.19 -31.72 -9.91
C GLY A 15 -24.72 -31.63 -9.96
N ALA A 16 -25.35 -32.19 -11.00
CA ALA A 16 -26.81 -32.29 -11.06
C ALA A 16 -27.24 -33.57 -10.32
N PRO A 17 -27.66 -33.50 -9.03
CA PRO A 17 -27.94 -34.70 -8.24
C PRO A 17 -29.18 -35.46 -8.72
N GLU A 18 -29.99 -34.82 -9.55
CA GLU A 18 -31.15 -35.39 -10.25
C GLU A 18 -30.74 -36.60 -11.10
N LEU A 19 -29.56 -36.57 -11.71
CA LEU A 19 -29.09 -37.60 -12.66
C LEU A 19 -28.93 -38.99 -12.07
N TYR A 20 -28.59 -39.11 -10.79
CA TYR A 20 -28.52 -40.41 -10.10
C TYR A 20 -29.71 -40.65 -9.16
N ARG A 21 -30.53 -39.62 -8.89
CA ARG A 21 -31.77 -39.75 -8.12
C ARG A 21 -32.92 -40.29 -8.97
N GLU A 22 -32.92 -39.98 -10.26
CA GLU A 22 -33.92 -40.43 -11.24
C GLU A 22 -33.60 -41.79 -11.87
N ALA A 23 -32.36 -42.27 -11.71
CA ALA A 23 -31.92 -43.59 -12.19
C ALA A 23 -32.70 -44.74 -11.49
N SER A 24 -32.94 -45.83 -12.23
CA SER A 24 -33.60 -47.00 -11.64
C SER A 24 -32.71 -47.61 -10.55
N LYS A 25 -33.22 -47.66 -9.32
CA LYS A 25 -32.50 -48.25 -8.19
C LYS A 25 -32.34 -49.77 -8.31
N GLU A 26 -33.11 -50.38 -9.21
CA GLU A 26 -33.05 -51.83 -9.48
C GLU A 26 -31.86 -52.18 -10.39
N GLU A 27 -31.34 -51.22 -11.15
CA GLU A 27 -30.20 -51.39 -12.04
C GLU A 27 -28.98 -50.59 -11.54
N PRO A 28 -28.02 -51.22 -10.83
CA PRO A 28 -26.91 -50.51 -10.19
C PRO A 28 -25.97 -49.81 -11.19
N LYS A 29 -25.98 -50.22 -12.45
CA LYS A 29 -25.20 -49.58 -13.52
C LYS A 29 -25.74 -48.18 -13.86
N GLU A 30 -27.06 -48.02 -13.93
CA GLU A 30 -27.68 -46.72 -14.22
C GLU A 30 -27.36 -45.70 -13.12
N VAL A 31 -27.36 -46.12 -11.86
CA VAL A 31 -26.99 -45.26 -10.73
C VAL A 31 -25.52 -44.85 -10.82
N LEU A 32 -24.62 -45.78 -11.14
CA LEU A 32 -23.19 -45.49 -11.29
C LEU A 32 -22.93 -44.52 -12.45
N ASP A 33 -23.60 -44.71 -13.58
CA ASP A 33 -23.51 -43.83 -14.74
C ASP A 33 -24.05 -42.43 -14.40
N GLY A 34 -25.18 -42.35 -13.68
CA GLY A 34 -25.74 -41.10 -13.19
C GLY A 34 -24.78 -40.33 -12.26
N VAL A 35 -24.10 -41.03 -11.34
CA VAL A 35 -23.09 -40.43 -10.46
C VAL A 35 -21.86 -39.97 -11.25
N ALA A 36 -21.40 -40.77 -12.22
CA ALA A 36 -20.27 -40.41 -13.07
C ALA A 36 -20.56 -39.14 -13.89
N VAL A 37 -21.75 -39.05 -14.51
CA VAL A 37 -22.16 -37.87 -15.27
C VAL A 37 -22.35 -36.67 -14.35
N ALA A 38 -23.01 -36.83 -13.20
CA ALA A 38 -23.18 -35.75 -12.22
C ALA A 38 -21.84 -35.21 -11.70
N GLY A 39 -20.87 -36.10 -11.43
CA GLY A 39 -19.52 -35.74 -11.01
C GLY A 39 -18.76 -34.97 -12.09
N LEU A 40 -18.80 -35.43 -13.35
CA LEU A 40 -18.19 -34.72 -14.48
C LEU A 40 -18.79 -33.33 -14.67
N VAL A 41 -20.13 -33.19 -14.56
CA VAL A 41 -20.81 -31.89 -14.62
C VAL A 41 -20.37 -30.98 -13.46
N GLY A 42 -20.22 -31.53 -12.25
CA GLY A 42 -19.72 -30.82 -11.09
C GLY A 42 -18.30 -30.25 -11.31
N ILE A 43 -17.39 -31.08 -11.82
CA ILE A 43 -16.01 -30.67 -12.17
C ILE A 43 -16.02 -29.58 -13.26
N LEU A 44 -16.85 -29.73 -14.29
CA LEU A 44 -16.95 -28.73 -15.37
C LEU A 44 -17.42 -27.37 -14.86
N ARG A 45 -18.39 -27.34 -13.94
CA ARG A 45 -18.85 -26.11 -13.30
C ARG A 45 -17.77 -25.51 -12.40
N GLN A 46 -17.09 -26.33 -11.62
CA GLN A 46 -15.99 -25.88 -10.76
C GLN A 46 -14.85 -25.23 -11.56
N LEU A 47 -14.54 -25.77 -12.75
CA LEU A 47 -13.60 -25.15 -13.69
C LEU A 47 -14.13 -23.83 -14.25
N GLY A 48 -15.44 -23.69 -14.42
CA GLY A 48 -16.10 -22.44 -14.78
C GLY A 48 -15.90 -21.36 -13.71
N ASP A 49 -16.21 -21.68 -12.45
CA ASP A 49 -16.01 -20.77 -11.31
C ASP A 49 -14.54 -20.34 -11.19
N LEU A 50 -13.60 -21.28 -11.38
CA LEU A 50 -12.16 -20.97 -11.37
C LEU A 50 -11.74 -20.05 -12.52
N ALA A 51 -12.32 -20.24 -13.71
CA ALA A 51 -12.03 -19.41 -14.87
C ALA A 51 -12.56 -17.98 -14.68
N GLU A 52 -13.75 -17.82 -14.10
CA GLU A 52 -14.32 -16.53 -13.72
C GLU A 52 -13.42 -15.82 -12.70
N PHE A 53 -13.01 -16.50 -11.64
CA PHE A 53 -12.07 -15.95 -10.66
C PHE A 53 -10.73 -15.52 -11.28
N ALA A 54 -10.18 -16.34 -12.17
CA ALA A 54 -8.94 -16.00 -12.87
C ALA A 54 -9.12 -14.73 -13.72
N ALA A 55 -10.26 -14.59 -14.40
CA ALA A 55 -10.57 -13.41 -15.21
C ALA A 55 -10.63 -12.14 -14.35
N GLU A 56 -11.27 -12.17 -13.19
CA GLU A 56 -11.30 -11.02 -12.27
C GLU A 56 -9.90 -10.60 -11.80
N VAL A 57 -9.06 -11.57 -11.42
CA VAL A 57 -7.68 -11.30 -10.97
C VAL A 57 -6.86 -10.68 -12.10
N PHE A 58 -6.90 -11.26 -13.30
CA PHE A 58 -6.14 -10.74 -14.43
C PHE A 58 -6.67 -9.39 -14.93
N HIS A 59 -7.97 -9.15 -14.85
CA HIS A 59 -8.56 -7.86 -15.17
C HIS A 59 -8.03 -6.77 -14.24
N GLY A 60 -8.09 -6.97 -12.91
CA GLY A 60 -7.56 -5.99 -11.95
C GLY A 60 -6.05 -5.73 -12.12
N LEU A 61 -5.27 -6.78 -12.38
CA LEU A 61 -3.83 -6.63 -12.68
C LEU A 61 -3.58 -5.85 -13.97
N GLN A 62 -4.40 -6.06 -15.00
CA GLN A 62 -4.29 -5.34 -16.26
C GLN A 62 -4.60 -3.85 -16.08
N GLU A 63 -5.62 -3.49 -15.30
CA GLU A 63 -5.94 -2.09 -15.00
C GLU A 63 -4.76 -1.37 -14.32
N ASP A 64 -4.18 -1.99 -13.28
CA ASP A 64 -3.02 -1.45 -12.57
C ASP A 64 -1.79 -1.32 -13.47
N LEU A 65 -1.57 -2.30 -14.35
CA LEU A 65 -0.50 -2.27 -15.35
C LEU A 65 -0.71 -1.14 -16.34
N MET A 66 -1.93 -0.93 -16.82
CA MET A 66 -2.27 0.15 -17.76
C MET A 66 -2.09 1.52 -17.11
N ILE A 67 -2.53 1.71 -15.87
CA ILE A 67 -2.31 2.94 -15.10
C ILE A 67 -0.80 3.19 -14.94
N THR A 68 -0.04 2.17 -14.56
CA THR A 68 1.41 2.27 -14.36
C THR A 68 2.14 2.56 -15.67
N SER A 69 1.78 1.88 -16.76
CA SER A 69 2.34 2.09 -18.09
C SER A 69 2.09 3.52 -18.59
N SER A 70 0.84 4.01 -18.47
CA SER A 70 0.51 5.39 -18.86
C SER A 70 1.32 6.43 -18.06
N ARG A 71 1.54 6.20 -16.76
CA ARG A 71 2.39 7.05 -15.91
C ARG A 71 3.86 6.97 -16.32
N SER A 72 4.35 5.77 -16.63
CA SER A 72 5.71 5.54 -17.11
C SER A 72 5.96 6.28 -18.42
N HIS A 73 5.04 6.17 -19.38
CA HIS A 73 5.15 6.88 -20.67
C HIS A 73 5.18 8.40 -20.49
N LYS A 74 4.29 8.95 -19.65
CA LYS A 74 4.30 10.38 -19.29
C LYS A 74 5.61 10.81 -18.61
N LEU A 75 6.17 9.97 -17.74
CA LEU A 75 7.46 10.23 -17.11
C LEU A 75 8.58 10.23 -18.15
N MET A 76 8.60 9.25 -19.05
CA MET A 76 9.62 9.14 -20.09
C MET A 76 9.62 10.36 -21.02
N ALA A 77 8.45 10.80 -21.47
CA ALA A 77 8.33 12.01 -22.29
C ALA A 77 8.89 13.25 -21.57
N ARG A 78 8.65 13.39 -20.26
CA ARG A 78 9.21 14.48 -19.46
C ARG A 78 10.73 14.37 -19.31
N VAL A 79 11.26 13.16 -19.14
CA VAL A 79 12.70 12.91 -19.05
C VAL A 79 13.39 13.31 -20.35
N GLN A 80 12.84 12.89 -21.50
CA GLN A 80 13.38 13.27 -22.82
C GLN A 80 13.38 14.79 -23.03
N HIS A 81 12.31 15.46 -22.62
CA HIS A 81 12.24 16.92 -22.68
C HIS A 81 13.31 17.58 -21.79
N ILE A 82 13.50 17.07 -20.56
CA ILE A 82 14.54 17.58 -19.66
C ILE A 82 15.93 17.35 -20.27
N GLU A 83 16.20 16.16 -20.79
CA GLU A 83 17.47 15.80 -21.43
C GLU A 83 17.81 16.73 -22.60
N ALA A 84 16.83 17.01 -23.47
CA ALA A 84 17.00 17.95 -24.58
C ALA A 84 17.27 19.39 -24.09
N SER A 85 16.63 19.81 -22.99
CA SER A 85 16.81 21.15 -22.42
C SER A 85 18.10 21.32 -21.58
N LEU A 86 18.74 20.22 -21.20
CA LEU A 86 19.86 20.24 -20.26
C LEU A 86 21.10 20.90 -20.86
N SER A 87 21.48 20.55 -22.09
CA SER A 87 22.70 21.06 -22.72
C SER A 87 22.70 22.59 -22.91
N PRO A 88 21.61 23.24 -23.40
CA PRO A 88 21.53 24.70 -23.45
C PRO A 88 21.61 25.36 -22.07
N VAL A 89 20.94 24.79 -21.07
CA VAL A 89 20.94 25.33 -19.69
C VAL A 89 22.33 25.23 -19.08
N GLU A 90 23.00 24.08 -19.22
CA GLU A 90 24.36 23.86 -18.74
C GLU A 90 25.34 24.88 -19.34
N LYS A 91 25.28 25.10 -20.66
CA LYS A 91 26.09 26.11 -21.35
C LYS A 91 25.79 27.53 -20.84
N ALA A 92 24.52 27.89 -20.66
CA ALA A 92 24.13 29.20 -20.16
C ALA A 92 24.62 29.46 -18.73
N VAL A 93 24.57 28.44 -17.87
CA VAL A 93 25.09 28.50 -16.50
C VAL A 93 26.61 28.65 -16.51
N LEU A 94 27.33 27.82 -17.28
CA LEU A 94 28.80 27.86 -17.36
C LEU A 94 29.35 29.16 -17.99
N ALA A 95 28.60 29.79 -18.91
CA ALA A 95 29.01 31.03 -19.54
C ALA A 95 28.94 32.26 -18.61
N GLN A 96 28.20 32.19 -17.50
CA GLN A 96 28.09 33.29 -16.55
C GLN A 96 29.34 33.42 -15.67
N ARG A 97 29.84 34.64 -15.53
CA ARG A 97 31.00 34.95 -14.65
C ARG A 97 30.67 35.09 -13.17
N SER A 98 29.39 35.28 -12.83
CA SER A 98 28.93 35.46 -11.44
C SER A 98 27.62 34.71 -11.22
N HIS A 99 27.57 33.92 -10.14
CA HIS A 99 26.41 33.09 -9.77
C HIS A 99 25.66 33.62 -8.54
N LEU A 100 26.10 34.74 -7.95
CA LEU A 100 25.50 35.30 -6.72
C LEU A 100 24.01 35.61 -6.89
N HIS A 101 23.59 35.99 -8.10
CA HIS A 101 22.20 36.26 -8.43
C HIS A 101 21.27 35.06 -8.14
N TYR A 102 21.72 33.80 -8.25
CA TYR A 102 20.87 32.63 -7.97
C TYR A 102 20.49 32.49 -6.49
N ALA A 103 21.31 33.01 -5.58
CA ALA A 103 21.07 32.93 -4.14
C ALA A 103 20.23 34.10 -3.60
N TYR A 104 20.22 35.24 -4.28
CA TYR A 104 19.61 36.49 -3.79
C TYR A 104 18.46 37.01 -4.63
N THR A 105 18.19 36.42 -5.79
CA THR A 105 16.99 36.72 -6.57
C THR A 105 15.80 35.98 -5.96
N ALA A 106 14.69 36.69 -5.78
CA ALA A 106 13.44 36.07 -5.32
C ALA A 106 12.98 35.03 -6.34
N GLY A 107 13.28 33.76 -6.06
CA GLY A 107 12.83 32.61 -6.83
C GLY A 107 11.56 31.99 -6.25
N SER A 108 11.00 31.03 -6.99
CA SER A 108 9.90 30.20 -6.51
C SER A 108 10.43 29.08 -5.62
N ASN A 109 9.88 28.94 -4.40
CA ASN A 109 10.22 27.83 -3.51
C ASN A 109 9.64 26.51 -4.06
N TRP A 110 10.48 25.50 -4.25
CA TRP A 110 10.03 24.17 -4.64
C TRP A 110 9.51 23.39 -3.43
N HIS A 111 8.35 22.77 -3.58
CA HIS A 111 7.76 21.89 -2.57
C HIS A 111 7.39 20.55 -3.20
N PRO A 112 7.82 19.41 -2.62
CA PRO A 112 7.38 18.11 -3.08
C PRO A 112 5.88 17.93 -2.76
N ARG A 113 5.11 17.49 -3.75
CA ARG A 113 3.69 17.15 -3.54
C ARG A 113 3.56 15.74 -2.97
N ILE A 114 3.86 15.57 -1.70
CA ILE A 114 3.65 14.30 -0.99
C ILE A 114 2.20 14.26 -0.55
N ARG A 115 1.41 13.36 -1.16
CA ARG A 115 0.04 13.08 -0.73
C ARG A 115 0.05 11.84 0.15
N CYS A 116 -0.43 11.96 1.38
CA CYS A 116 -0.71 10.81 2.23
C CYS A 116 -2.17 10.41 2.03
N GLN A 117 -2.39 9.25 1.44
CA GLN A 117 -3.74 8.69 1.35
C GLN A 117 -4.18 8.27 2.76
N GLN A 118 -5.45 8.53 3.07
CA GLN A 118 -6.08 8.21 4.35
C GLN A 118 -7.36 7.44 4.05
N ASN A 119 -7.88 6.72 5.04
CA ASN A 119 -9.12 5.92 4.92
C ASN A 119 -9.02 4.85 3.83
N HIS A 120 -8.13 3.86 3.99
CA HIS A 120 -7.97 2.76 3.04
C HIS A 120 -9.09 1.70 3.10
N PHE A 121 -9.90 1.72 4.16
CA PHE A 121 -11.00 0.79 4.36
C PHE A 121 -12.32 1.57 4.31
N VAL A 122 -12.77 1.85 3.09
CA VAL A 122 -14.07 2.50 2.81
C VAL A 122 -14.94 1.48 2.09
N TYR A 123 -16.25 1.51 2.36
CA TYR A 123 -17.22 0.59 1.74
C TYR A 123 -17.17 0.63 0.19
N SER A 124 -16.89 1.80 -0.41
CA SER A 124 -16.73 1.95 -1.86
C SER A 124 -15.54 1.22 -2.45
N ASP A 125 -14.56 0.89 -1.63
CA ASP A 125 -13.27 0.32 -2.05
C ASP A 125 -13.21 -1.18 -1.75
N VAL A 126 -14.33 -1.77 -1.32
CA VAL A 126 -14.43 -3.19 -1.02
C VAL A 126 -14.51 -3.97 -2.34
N PRO A 127 -13.62 -4.97 -2.56
CA PRO A 127 -13.67 -5.81 -3.75
C PRO A 127 -14.99 -6.56 -3.92
N GLN A 128 -15.39 -6.78 -5.17
CA GLN A 128 -16.66 -7.44 -5.51
C GLN A 128 -16.80 -8.81 -4.84
N PHE A 129 -15.75 -9.65 -4.85
CA PHE A 129 -15.79 -10.96 -4.20
C PHE A 129 -16.12 -10.91 -2.70
N ILE A 130 -15.77 -9.82 -1.99
CA ILE A 130 -16.16 -9.62 -0.59
C ILE A 130 -17.61 -9.15 -0.52
N MET A 131 -18.02 -8.28 -1.45
CA MET A 131 -19.39 -7.78 -1.55
C MET A 131 -20.39 -8.89 -1.80
N ASP A 132 -20.09 -9.84 -2.66
CA ASP A 132 -20.98 -10.99 -2.95
C ASP A 132 -21.22 -11.81 -1.67
N SER A 133 -20.13 -12.13 -0.94
CA SER A 133 -20.24 -12.81 0.35
C SER A 133 -20.97 -11.99 1.43
N TYR A 134 -20.88 -10.66 1.35
CA TYR A 134 -21.56 -9.73 2.26
C TYR A 134 -23.06 -9.66 1.97
N GLU A 135 -23.46 -9.77 0.71
CA GLU A 135 -24.86 -9.78 0.29
C GLU A 135 -25.57 -11.09 0.68
N ASP A 136 -24.84 -12.21 0.64
CA ASP A 136 -25.32 -13.52 1.13
C ASP A 136 -25.47 -13.57 2.65
N CYS A 137 -24.78 -12.69 3.38
CA CYS A 137 -24.90 -12.61 4.83
C CYS A 137 -26.30 -12.15 5.27
N ARG A 138 -26.68 -12.56 6.48
CA ARG A 138 -27.98 -12.14 7.04
C ARG A 138 -28.04 -10.63 7.19
N GLY A 139 -29.07 -10.03 6.58
CA GLY A 139 -29.36 -8.61 6.72
C GLY A 139 -29.63 -8.19 8.18
N LEU A 140 -29.45 -6.89 8.44
CA LEU A 140 -29.67 -6.33 9.76
C LEU A 140 -31.14 -6.49 10.20
N PRO A 141 -31.41 -6.76 11.49
CA PRO A 141 -32.77 -6.72 12.01
C PRO A 141 -33.42 -5.36 11.73
N ARG A 142 -34.73 -5.35 11.46
CA ARG A 142 -35.50 -4.15 11.10
C ARG A 142 -35.78 -3.24 12.31
N LEU A 143 -34.73 -2.84 13.03
CA LEU A 143 -34.78 -2.01 14.24
C LEU A 143 -35.27 -0.58 13.97
N HIS A 144 -35.25 -0.14 12.71
CA HIS A 144 -35.81 1.15 12.31
C HIS A 144 -37.30 1.29 12.65
N LEU A 145 -38.03 0.17 12.78
CA LEU A 145 -39.42 0.16 13.21
C LEU A 145 -39.60 0.62 14.66
N LEU A 146 -38.55 0.51 15.48
CA LEU A 146 -38.53 0.90 16.89
C LEU A 146 -38.02 2.32 17.12
N ASP A 147 -37.40 2.95 16.12
CA ASP A 147 -36.85 4.32 16.26
C ASP A 147 -37.90 5.34 16.72
N LYS A 148 -39.18 5.12 16.37
CA LYS A 148 -40.31 5.97 16.81
C LYS A 148 -40.53 5.97 18.32
N PHE A 149 -40.02 4.97 19.04
CA PHE A 149 -40.11 4.84 20.48
C PHE A 149 -38.80 5.21 21.19
N ASP A 150 -37.73 5.48 20.45
CA ASP A 150 -36.43 5.84 21.04
C ASP A 150 -36.25 7.37 21.10
N PRO A 151 -35.73 7.91 22.21
CA PRO A 151 -35.48 9.35 22.34
C PRO A 151 -34.45 9.91 21.35
N GLY A 152 -33.63 9.06 20.73
CA GLY A 152 -32.60 9.44 19.76
C GLY A 152 -33.10 9.66 18.33
N GLY A 153 -34.37 9.34 18.04
CA GLY A 153 -34.98 9.53 16.73
C GLY A 153 -34.53 8.54 15.65
N PRO A 154 -34.77 8.81 14.35
CA PRO A 154 -34.50 7.88 13.26
C PRO A 154 -33.03 7.40 13.21
N GLY A 155 -32.85 6.09 13.08
CA GLY A 155 -31.57 5.39 13.03
C GLY A 155 -30.87 5.20 14.38
N SER A 156 -31.48 5.62 15.49
CA SER A 156 -30.85 5.51 16.82
C SER A 156 -30.84 4.07 17.33
N CYS A 157 -31.90 3.30 17.13
CA CYS A 157 -31.95 1.90 17.55
C CYS A 157 -30.91 1.07 16.80
N LEU A 158 -30.72 1.35 15.52
CA LEU A 158 -29.70 0.66 14.71
C LEU A 158 -28.28 1.01 15.18
N LYS A 159 -28.00 2.29 15.47
CA LYS A 159 -26.69 2.72 16.01
C LYS A 159 -26.39 2.10 17.38
N ARG A 160 -27.40 1.85 18.22
CA ARG A 160 -27.22 1.13 19.49
C ARG A 160 -26.89 -0.34 19.29
N TYR A 161 -27.39 -0.95 18.20
CA TYR A 161 -27.10 -2.33 17.84
C TYR A 161 -25.71 -2.47 17.19
N SER A 162 -25.41 -1.63 16.20
CA SER A 162 -24.12 -1.60 15.51
C SER A 162 -23.80 -0.18 15.04
N ASP A 163 -22.68 0.38 15.50
CA ASP A 163 -22.19 1.69 15.08
C ASP A 163 -20.77 1.58 14.50
N PRO A 164 -20.60 1.64 13.16
CA PRO A 164 -19.29 1.58 12.52
C PRO A 164 -18.41 2.80 12.84
N THR A 165 -18.97 3.90 13.37
CA THR A 165 -18.22 5.11 13.71
C THR A 165 -17.68 5.11 15.15
N PHE A 166 -18.03 4.11 15.96
CA PHE A 166 -17.67 4.05 17.38
C PHE A 166 -16.16 4.17 17.62
N PHE A 167 -15.35 3.36 16.95
CA PHE A 167 -13.89 3.34 17.13
C PHE A 167 -13.21 4.64 16.68
N ARG A 168 -13.76 5.29 15.64
CA ARG A 168 -13.27 6.59 15.19
C ARG A 168 -13.52 7.67 16.24
N ARG A 169 -14.69 7.65 16.89
CA ARG A 169 -15.03 8.60 17.97
C ARG A 169 -14.25 8.34 19.25
N ALA A 170 -14.15 7.08 19.66
CA ALA A 170 -13.43 6.67 20.86
C ALA A 170 -11.93 7.00 20.77
N SER A 171 -11.31 6.81 19.60
CA SER A 171 -9.90 7.13 19.39
C SER A 171 -9.62 8.63 19.35
N ALA A 172 -10.50 9.45 18.77
CA ALA A 172 -10.38 10.91 18.79
C ALA A 172 -10.40 11.48 20.22
N GLY A 173 -11.30 10.99 21.08
CA GLY A 173 -11.38 11.42 22.49
C GLY A 173 -10.14 11.07 23.32
N ALA A 174 -9.47 9.94 23.01
CA ALA A 174 -8.23 9.55 23.69
C ALA A 174 -7.02 10.44 23.31
N VAL A 175 -7.02 11.03 22.11
CA VAL A 175 -5.99 11.96 21.65
C VAL A 175 -6.17 13.34 22.31
N GLU A 176 -7.40 13.82 22.50
CA GLU A 176 -7.66 15.06 23.23
C GLU A 176 -7.43 14.94 24.74
N ALA A 177 -7.67 13.75 25.32
CA ALA A 177 -7.38 13.47 26.74
C ALA A 177 -5.88 13.33 27.07
N ARG A 178 -5.01 13.25 26.04
CA ARG A 178 -3.55 13.35 26.19
C ARG A 178 -3.05 14.67 25.59
N PRO A 179 -3.30 15.84 26.23
CA PRO A 179 -2.47 16.98 25.93
C PRO A 179 -1.05 16.57 26.32
N VAL A 180 -0.17 16.52 25.32
CA VAL A 180 1.28 16.42 25.52
C VAL A 180 1.63 17.41 26.62
N LYS A 181 1.98 16.90 27.80
CA LYS A 181 2.57 17.69 28.88
C LYS A 181 3.93 18.14 28.36
N ILE A 182 3.94 19.18 27.53
CA ILE A 182 5.14 19.95 27.24
C ILE A 182 5.49 20.62 28.57
N PRO A 183 6.58 20.24 29.26
CA PRO A 183 6.95 20.92 30.48
C PRO A 183 7.33 22.35 30.11
N LYS A 184 6.60 23.33 30.65
CA LYS A 184 6.91 24.76 30.56
C LYS A 184 8.14 25.14 31.40
N ASP A 185 9.23 24.37 31.33
CA ASP A 185 10.44 24.55 32.13
C ASP A 185 11.60 25.16 31.33
N LYS A 186 11.34 26.26 30.61
CA LYS A 186 12.41 27.10 30.04
C LYS A 186 12.23 28.59 30.32
N LYS A 187 11.80 28.93 31.54
CA LYS A 187 11.83 30.32 32.03
C LYS A 187 12.47 30.39 33.42
N GLY A 188 13.75 30.03 33.51
CA GLY A 188 14.44 30.01 34.80
C GLY A 188 15.95 29.77 34.75
N ARG A 189 16.68 30.33 33.77
CA ARG A 189 18.16 30.43 33.88
C ARG A 189 18.76 31.46 32.94
N ARG A 190 18.45 32.74 33.16
CA ARG A 190 19.21 33.87 32.60
C ARG A 190 19.43 34.94 33.65
N ILE A 191 20.05 34.60 34.77
CA ILE A 191 20.71 35.58 35.63
C ILE A 191 22.05 35.01 36.09
N LYS A 192 23.09 35.84 35.98
CA LYS A 192 24.47 35.69 36.48
C LYS A 192 25.51 35.06 35.54
N LYS A 193 25.90 35.84 34.53
CA LYS A 193 27.33 36.03 34.21
C LYS A 193 27.53 37.38 33.50
N LYS A 194 27.48 38.46 34.28
CA LYS A 194 28.09 39.74 33.94
C LYS A 194 29.17 39.98 35.00
N GLY A 195 30.42 40.14 34.56
CA GLY A 195 31.52 40.55 35.41
C GLY A 195 32.73 39.62 35.38
N SER A 196 33.58 39.77 34.36
CA SER A 196 35.04 39.90 34.53
C SER A 196 35.69 40.10 33.17
N TRP A 197 35.92 41.37 32.82
CA TRP A 197 36.95 41.76 31.86
C TRP A 197 38.30 41.75 32.59
N ALA A 198 39.32 41.10 32.03
CA ALA A 198 40.72 41.56 32.11
C ALA A 198 41.61 40.87 31.07
N ARG A 199 42.36 41.70 30.34
CA ARG A 199 43.26 41.46 29.19
C ARG A 199 44.38 40.43 29.43
N SER A 200 44.78 39.71 28.38
CA SER A 200 46.19 39.69 27.93
C SER A 200 46.38 39.12 26.50
N ARG A 201 46.68 40.03 25.56
CA ARG A 201 47.69 39.99 24.48
C ARG A 201 48.33 38.63 24.10
N LYS A 202 48.04 38.11 22.89
CA LYS A 202 48.92 38.06 21.67
C LYS A 202 48.36 37.11 20.59
N VAL A 203 48.25 37.64 19.37
CA VAL A 203 48.57 37.07 18.03
C VAL A 203 48.52 35.53 17.86
N SER A 204 47.63 35.04 17.01
CA SER A 204 47.98 34.41 15.73
C SER A 204 46.74 34.07 14.91
N ARG A 205 46.90 34.25 13.60
CA ARG A 205 45.98 33.92 12.52
C ARG A 205 45.79 32.40 12.46
N ASP A 206 44.57 31.94 12.28
CA ASP A 206 44.24 31.00 11.21
C ASP A 206 42.72 30.83 11.07
N ALA A 207 42.27 30.97 9.84
CA ALA A 207 40.87 30.78 9.45
C ALA A 207 40.55 29.28 9.47
N SER A 208 39.62 28.88 10.31
CA SER A 208 38.94 27.59 10.20
C SER A 208 37.45 27.83 9.97
N PHE A 209 37.04 27.75 8.70
CA PHE A 209 35.64 27.72 8.34
C PHE A 209 35.05 26.36 8.73
N SER A 210 34.26 26.38 9.81
CA SER A 210 33.34 25.31 10.18
C SER A 210 32.17 25.29 9.19
N ASN A 211 32.20 24.38 8.22
CA ASN A 211 31.02 24.02 7.44
C ASN A 211 30.15 23.05 8.26
N SER A 212 29.29 23.63 9.09
CA SER A 212 28.17 22.92 9.71
C SER A 212 26.97 22.93 8.75
N GLY A 213 26.81 21.83 8.01
CA GLY A 213 25.72 21.64 7.06
C GLY A 213 25.43 20.16 6.81
N ARG A 214 25.45 19.34 7.86
CA ARG A 214 25.05 17.92 7.79
C ARG A 214 23.64 17.77 8.36
N THR A 215 22.65 17.81 7.50
CA THR A 215 21.31 17.29 7.79
C THR A 215 21.43 15.80 8.05
N ARG A 216 21.38 15.41 9.32
CA ARG A 216 21.29 14.01 9.73
C ARG A 216 19.89 13.53 9.41
N PHE A 217 19.80 12.47 8.60
CA PHE A 217 18.62 11.61 8.55
C PHE A 217 18.28 11.16 9.97
N SER A 218 17.04 11.39 10.38
CA SER A 218 16.47 10.82 11.58
C SER A 218 16.36 9.30 11.38
N GLN A 219 17.35 8.56 11.83
CA GLN A 219 17.16 7.14 12.17
C GLN A 219 16.28 7.09 13.41
N LEU A 220 15.06 6.59 13.24
CA LEU A 220 14.20 6.21 14.34
C LEU A 220 14.80 4.94 14.94
N SER A 221 15.48 5.08 16.08
CA SER A 221 15.87 3.97 16.93
C SER A 221 14.58 3.47 17.62
N VAL A 222 14.07 2.33 17.14
CA VAL A 222 13.11 1.51 17.88
C VAL A 222 13.95 0.57 18.72
N ASP A 223 14.07 0.88 20.00
CA ASP A 223 14.47 -0.10 21.01
C ASP A 223 13.18 -0.72 21.57
N GLY A 224 13.08 -2.04 21.43
CA GLY A 224 11.87 -2.80 21.71
C GLY A 224 12.13 -4.26 21.39
N GLN A 225 12.61 -4.98 22.41
CA GLN A 225 12.96 -6.39 22.39
C GLN A 225 11.94 -7.28 21.67
N ILE A 226 12.44 -8.15 20.78
CA ILE A 226 11.78 -9.41 20.44
C ILE A 226 12.85 -10.51 20.38
N SER A 227 12.67 -11.53 21.21
CA SER A 227 13.28 -12.86 21.13
C SER A 227 12.20 -13.85 20.62
N PRO A 228 12.51 -15.06 20.12
CA PRO A 228 12.72 -15.32 18.72
C PRO A 228 11.66 -16.29 18.15
N PHE A 229 11.22 -16.09 16.91
CA PHE A 229 10.44 -17.10 16.19
C PHE A 229 11.25 -17.68 15.03
N GLN A 230 11.79 -18.86 15.31
CA GLN A 230 12.14 -20.00 14.47
C GLN A 230 12.37 -19.74 12.96
N THR A 231 13.65 -19.75 12.61
CA THR A 231 14.20 -19.99 11.27
C THR A 231 13.90 -21.42 10.80
N VAL A 232 13.32 -21.57 9.61
CA VAL A 232 13.34 -22.83 8.84
C VAL A 232 14.37 -22.66 7.71
N PRO A 233 15.36 -23.55 7.55
CA PRO A 233 16.46 -23.33 6.61
C PRO A 233 16.07 -23.68 5.17
N ILE A 234 16.44 -22.81 4.23
CA ILE A 234 16.47 -23.09 2.80
C ILE A 234 17.68 -24.01 2.53
N VAL A 235 17.38 -25.18 1.96
CA VAL A 235 18.37 -26.17 1.52
C VAL A 235 19.13 -25.63 0.32
N ASP A 236 20.45 -25.60 0.47
CA ASP A 236 21.44 -25.22 -0.54
C ASP A 236 21.59 -26.38 -1.56
N ALA A 237 21.17 -26.16 -2.81
CA ALA A 237 21.39 -27.08 -3.90
C ALA A 237 22.44 -26.49 -4.85
N THR A 238 23.70 -26.83 -4.59
CA THR A 238 24.81 -26.63 -5.52
C THR A 238 24.58 -27.39 -6.81
N VAL A 239 24.43 -26.70 -7.94
CA VAL A 239 24.61 -27.28 -9.27
C VAL A 239 25.70 -26.50 -10.01
N LYS A 240 26.89 -27.09 -10.02
CA LYS A 240 28.00 -26.73 -10.92
C LYS A 240 27.66 -27.19 -12.34
N ILE A 241 27.55 -26.26 -13.30
CA ILE A 241 27.82 -26.54 -14.71
C ILE A 241 28.76 -25.47 -15.26
N ARG A 242 29.61 -25.94 -16.17
CA ARG A 242 30.98 -25.52 -16.48
C ARG A 242 31.03 -24.52 -17.64
N ARG A 243 31.83 -23.47 -17.47
CA ARG A 243 32.52 -22.58 -18.45
C ARG A 243 32.08 -22.59 -19.92
N GLY A 244 31.78 -21.40 -20.45
CA GLY A 244 31.88 -21.11 -21.88
C GLY A 244 31.52 -19.70 -22.33
N ARG A 245 32.53 -18.81 -22.35
CA ARG A 245 32.72 -17.61 -23.21
C ARG A 245 31.86 -16.36 -23.00
N GLU A 246 32.58 -15.26 -22.80
CA GLU A 246 32.14 -13.86 -22.87
C GLU A 246 31.47 -13.54 -24.20
N VAL A 247 30.32 -12.85 -24.15
CA VAL A 247 29.87 -12.00 -25.25
C VAL A 247 29.25 -10.73 -24.64
N ASN A 248 29.94 -9.61 -24.86
CA ASN A 248 29.49 -8.25 -24.54
C ASN A 248 28.17 -7.94 -25.27
N PHE A 249 27.08 -7.74 -24.54
CA PHE A 249 25.84 -7.18 -25.11
C PHE A 249 25.63 -5.73 -24.63
N ARG A 250 26.05 -4.80 -25.49
CA ARG A 250 25.59 -3.40 -25.48
C ARG A 250 24.14 -3.38 -25.96
N PHE A 251 23.19 -3.08 -25.07
CA PHE A 251 21.81 -2.84 -25.47
C PHE A 251 21.70 -1.50 -26.19
N LYS A 252 21.68 -1.54 -27.52
CA LYS A 252 21.14 -0.49 -28.38
C LYS A 252 19.83 -0.99 -28.99
N LYS A 253 18.84 -0.10 -29.00
CA LYS A 253 17.64 -0.07 -29.86
C LYS A 253 16.54 -1.10 -29.53
N TRP A 254 15.53 -0.65 -28.78
CA TRP A 254 14.19 -1.21 -28.84
C TRP A 254 13.36 -0.37 -29.83
N ILE A 255 12.95 -1.01 -30.91
CA ILE A 255 11.78 -0.63 -31.72
C ILE A 255 10.94 -1.89 -31.78
N TRP A 256 9.75 -1.85 -31.19
CA TRP A 256 8.63 -2.66 -31.63
C TRP A 256 7.41 -1.75 -31.60
N LEU A 257 7.00 -1.34 -32.80
CA LEU A 257 5.67 -0.85 -33.10
C LEU A 257 4.77 -2.08 -33.27
N HIS A 258 3.68 -2.13 -32.52
CA HIS A 258 2.35 -2.36 -33.04
C HIS A 258 1.32 -1.84 -32.03
#